data_AF-A0A520XHM7-F1
#
_entry.id   AF-A0A520XHM7-F1
#
_cell.length_a   1.000
_cell.length_b   1.000
_cell.length_c   1.000
_cell.angle_alpha   90.00
_cell.angle_beta   90.00
_cell.angle_gamma   90.00
#
_symmetry.space_group_name_H-M   'P 1'
#
loop_
_entity.id
_entity.type
_entity.pdbx_description
1 polymer ?
#
loop_
_entity_poly.entity_id
_entity_poly.type
_entity_poly.pdbx_seq_one_letter_code
_entity_poly.pdbx_strand_id
1 'polypeptide(L)'
;MRRSGMDNHDERRAAAMARIADKRDFKNHALVYRAVNTLLVIIWAASGAGYFWPIWPIAGWGIAVALHAWRTYGQKPISEAEINEEIRRVEDPLHRASS
;
A
#
# COMPACT_ATOMS: atom_id res chain seq x y z
N MET A 1 -22.78 2.39 -31.81
CA MET A 1 -22.50 2.25 -30.35
C MET A 1 -21.00 2.07 -30.18
N ARG A 2 -20.26 3.08 -29.73
CA ARG A 2 -18.77 3.09 -29.71
C ARG A 2 -18.24 3.72 -28.41
N ARG A 3 -18.77 3.26 -27.26
CA ARG A 3 -18.51 3.84 -25.93
C ARG A 3 -17.59 2.97 -25.03
N SER A 4 -17.38 1.68 -25.36
CA SER A 4 -16.64 0.70 -24.52
C SER A 4 -15.12 0.65 -24.67
N GLY A 5 -14.53 1.52 -25.50
CA GLY A 5 -13.06 1.60 -25.62
C GLY A 5 -12.44 2.68 -24.72
N MET A 6 -13.19 3.75 -24.44
CA MET A 6 -12.70 4.94 -23.75
C MET A 6 -12.87 4.81 -22.23
N ASP A 7 -13.99 4.20 -21.79
CA ASP A 7 -14.25 3.84 -20.39
C ASP A 7 -13.16 2.93 -19.82
N ASN A 8 -12.71 1.93 -20.57
CA ASN A 8 -11.72 0.94 -20.16
C ASN A 8 -10.31 1.55 -20.00
N HIS A 9 -9.94 2.50 -20.86
CA HIS A 9 -8.67 3.22 -20.74
C HIS A 9 -8.67 4.22 -19.57
N ASP A 10 -9.80 4.88 -19.34
CA ASP A 10 -9.97 5.83 -18.24
C ASP A 10 -10.03 5.11 -16.88
N GLU A 11 -10.72 3.97 -16.77
CA GLU A 11 -10.73 3.11 -15.58
C GLU A 11 -9.33 2.56 -15.24
N ARG A 12 -8.59 2.10 -16.25
CA ARG A 12 -7.20 1.63 -16.07
C ARG A 12 -6.28 2.75 -15.57
N ARG A 13 -6.43 3.98 -16.10
CA ARG A 13 -5.69 5.15 -15.61
C ARG A 13 -6.08 5.52 -14.18
N ALA A 14 -7.38 5.53 -13.87
CA ALA A 14 -7.87 5.84 -12.52
C ALA A 14 -7.36 4.82 -11.48
N ALA A 15 -7.41 3.52 -11.81
CA ALA A 15 -6.87 2.46 -10.96
C ALA A 15 -5.34 2.57 -10.76
N ALA A 16 -4.60 2.89 -11.81
CA ALA A 16 -3.15 3.12 -11.73
C ALA A 16 -2.82 4.35 -10.86
N MET A 17 -3.59 5.44 -10.99
CA MET A 17 -3.42 6.65 -10.18
C MET A 17 -3.75 6.39 -8.71
N ALA A 18 -4.83 5.65 -8.41
CA ALA A 18 -5.20 5.27 -7.05
C ALA A 18 -4.10 4.43 -6.37
N ARG A 19 -3.54 3.44 -7.09
CA ARG A 19 -2.41 2.63 -6.58
C ARG A 19 -1.15 3.45 -6.26
N ILE A 20 -0.88 4.51 -7.01
CA ILE A 20 0.25 5.41 -6.75
C ILE A 20 -0.03 6.33 -5.57
N ALA A 21 -1.27 6.84 -5.46
CA ALA A 21 -1.70 7.67 -4.34
C ALA A 21 -1.62 6.91 -3.01
N ASP A 22 -2.13 5.68 -2.95
CA ASP A 22 -2.09 4.83 -1.75
C ASP A 22 -0.65 4.56 -1.27
N LYS A 23 0.27 4.32 -2.20
CA LYS A 23 1.70 4.11 -1.87
C LYS A 23 2.36 5.36 -1.32
N ARG A 24 1.95 6.57 -1.76
CA ARG A 24 2.48 7.83 -1.23
C ARG A 24 1.91 8.14 0.14
N ASP A 25 0.63 7.87 0.36
CA ASP A 25 -0.02 8.13 1.64
C ASP A 25 0.56 7.26 2.76
N PHE A 26 0.82 5.98 2.48
CA PHE A 26 1.54 5.08 3.40
C PHE A 26 2.92 5.62 3.79
N LYS A 27 3.72 6.05 2.79
CA LYS A 27 5.07 6.58 3.03
C LYS A 27 5.04 7.86 3.86
N ASN A 28 4.08 8.73 3.60
CA ASN A 28 3.90 9.96 4.38
C ASN A 28 3.54 9.65 5.83
N HIS A 29 2.60 8.73 6.07
CA HIS A 29 2.24 8.29 7.41
C HIS A 29 3.43 7.67 8.16
N ALA A 30 4.22 6.82 7.50
CA ALA A 30 5.42 6.22 8.09
C ALA A 30 6.49 7.27 8.43
N LEU A 31 6.66 8.30 7.58
CA LEU A 31 7.60 9.39 7.82
C LEU A 31 7.18 10.25 9.01
N VAL A 32 5.90 10.63 9.08
CA VAL A 32 5.34 11.40 10.20
C VAL A 32 5.46 10.60 11.50
N TYR A 33 5.11 9.31 11.47
CA TYR A 33 5.27 8.42 12.62
C TYR A 33 6.73 8.42 13.11
N ARG A 34 7.70 8.24 12.20
CA ARG A 34 9.11 8.22 12.58
C ARG A 34 9.59 9.56 13.13
N ALA A 35 9.16 10.67 12.54
CA ALA A 35 9.52 12.02 12.99
C ALA A 35 8.98 12.32 14.40
N VAL A 36 7.68 12.05 14.64
CA VAL A 36 7.02 12.30 15.92
C VAL A 36 7.62 11.44 17.03
N ASN A 37 7.85 10.15 16.79
CA ASN A 37 8.46 9.27 17.79
C ASN A 37 9.92 9.65 18.09
N THR A 38 10.69 10.09 17.10
CA THR A 38 12.04 10.61 17.31
C THR A 38 12.01 11.86 18.19
N LEU A 39 11.09 12.79 17.91
CA LEU A 39 10.91 13.99 18.72
C LEU A 39 10.53 13.66 20.18
N LEU A 40 9.61 12.71 20.39
CA LEU A 40 9.20 12.23 21.71
C LEU A 40 10.39 11.67 22.52
N VAL A 41 11.24 10.88 21.86
CA VAL A 41 12.45 10.33 22.49
C VAL A 41 13.45 11.44 22.84
N ILE A 42 13.64 12.44 21.96
CA ILE A 42 14.49 13.60 22.23
C ILE A 42 13.96 14.39 23.43
N ILE A 43 12.65 14.66 23.48
CA ILE A 43 12.01 15.36 24.59
C ILE A 43 12.22 14.58 25.89
N TRP A 44 12.00 13.27 25.89
CA TRP A 44 12.24 12.42 27.07
C TRP A 44 13.69 12.49 27.55
N ALA A 45 14.65 12.38 26.62
CA ALA A 45 16.07 12.45 26.93
C ALA A 45 16.46 13.82 27.50
N ALA A 46 15.93 14.91 26.92
CA ALA A 46 16.14 16.27 27.38
C ALA A 46 15.45 16.59 28.73
N SER A 47 14.40 15.85 29.09
CA SER A 47 13.63 16.06 30.33
C SER A 47 14.26 15.44 31.58
N GLY A 48 15.49 14.92 31.49
CA GLY A 48 16.19 14.29 32.63
C GLY A 48 15.97 12.78 32.77
N ALA A 49 15.30 12.15 31.78
CA ALA A 49 15.23 10.70 31.53
C ALA A 49 15.01 9.79 32.76
N GLY A 50 13.86 9.96 33.42
CA GLY A 50 13.24 8.96 34.32
C GLY A 50 12.53 7.85 33.54
N TYR A 51 11.31 7.45 33.96
CA TYR A 51 10.53 6.42 33.28
C TYR A 51 10.32 6.73 31.78
N PHE A 52 10.57 5.73 30.90
CA PHE A 52 10.50 5.86 29.44
C PHE A 52 9.04 5.87 28.94
N TRP A 53 8.32 6.94 29.25
CA TRP A 53 6.94 7.15 28.82
C TRP A 53 6.71 7.16 27.30
N PRO A 54 7.69 7.48 26.41
CA PRO A 54 7.48 7.37 24.96
C PRO A 54 7.12 5.95 24.49
N ILE A 55 7.35 4.91 25.30
CA ILE A 55 6.97 3.53 24.98
C ILE A 55 5.48 3.39 24.66
N TRP A 56 4.62 4.15 25.33
CA TRP A 56 3.17 4.06 25.16
C TRP A 56 2.70 4.55 23.78
N PRO A 57 3.03 5.78 23.33
CA PRO A 57 2.71 6.21 21.97
C PRO A 57 3.42 5.37 20.91
N ILE A 58 4.67 4.95 21.14
CA ILE A 58 5.40 4.07 20.21
C ILE A 58 4.66 2.75 20.03
N ALA A 59 4.28 2.08 21.12
CA ALA A 59 3.61 0.78 21.08
C ALA A 59 2.17 0.89 20.53
N GLY A 60 1.38 1.83 21.03
CA GLY A 60 -0.02 2.01 20.62
C GLY A 60 -0.14 2.28 19.12
N TRP A 61 0.66 3.22 18.59
CA TRP A 61 0.62 3.54 17.16
C TRP A 61 1.48 2.60 16.31
N GLY A 62 2.55 2.04 16.86
CA GLY A 62 3.41 1.08 16.18
C GLY A 62 2.65 -0.17 15.75
N ILE A 63 1.70 -0.65 16.57
CA ILE A 63 0.81 -1.76 16.21
C ILE A 63 -0.09 -1.38 15.03
N ALA A 64 -0.69 -0.19 15.04
CA ALA A 64 -1.55 0.28 13.95
C ALA A 64 -0.77 0.38 12.62
N VAL A 65 0.44 0.94 12.66
CA VAL A 65 1.33 1.03 11.50
C VAL A 65 1.77 -0.36 11.03
N ALA A 66 2.10 -1.27 11.94
CA ALA A 66 2.50 -2.64 11.60
C ALA A 66 1.36 -3.43 10.93
N LEU A 67 0.13 -3.31 11.43
CA LEU A 67 -1.05 -3.92 10.81
C LEU A 67 -1.34 -3.33 9.42
N HIS A 68 -1.19 -2.01 9.27
CA HIS A 68 -1.35 -1.35 7.99
C HIS A 68 -0.27 -1.79 6.99
N ALA A 69 1.00 -1.82 7.43
CA ALA A 69 2.13 -2.32 6.64
C ALA A 69 1.94 -3.78 6.24
N TRP A 70 1.43 -4.64 7.13
CA TRP A 70 1.11 -6.03 6.81
C TRP A 70 0.03 -6.13 5.73
N ARG A 71 -1.00 -5.29 5.76
CA ARG A 71 -2.00 -5.26 4.67
C ARG A 71 -1.41 -4.76 3.36
N THR A 72 -0.57 -3.72 3.40
CA THR A 72 -0.01 -3.09 2.21
C THR A 72 1.14 -3.90 1.56
N TYR A 73 1.96 -4.58 2.37
CA TYR A 73 3.15 -5.32 1.91
C TYR A 73 3.06 -6.85 2.08
N GLY A 74 2.23 -7.34 3.00
CA GLY A 74 2.04 -8.77 3.25
C GLY A 74 1.07 -9.45 2.28
N GLN A 75 0.16 -8.69 1.67
CA GLN A 75 -0.50 -9.15 0.46
C GLN A 75 0.45 -8.87 -0.71
N LYS A 76 1.11 -9.90 -1.24
CA LYS A 76 1.75 -9.79 -2.55
C LYS A 76 0.71 -9.19 -3.50
N PRO A 77 0.91 -7.97 -4.02
CA PRO A 77 0.00 -7.45 -5.01
C PRO A 77 0.11 -8.40 -6.19
N ILE A 78 -0.99 -9.08 -6.54
CA ILE A 78 -1.06 -9.90 -7.76
C ILE A 78 -0.53 -8.99 -8.88
N SER A 79 0.64 -9.37 -9.40
CA SER A 79 1.36 -8.55 -10.36
C SER A 79 0.47 -8.43 -11.60
N GLU A 80 0.39 -7.24 -12.21
CA GLU A 80 -0.34 -7.09 -13.47
C GLU A 80 0.22 -8.02 -14.56
N ALA A 81 1.48 -8.45 -14.43
CA ALA A 81 2.07 -9.49 -15.26
C ALA A 81 1.41 -10.88 -15.05
N GLU A 82 1.11 -11.24 -13.80
CA GLU A 82 0.47 -12.51 -13.43
C GLU A 82 -1.01 -12.53 -13.85
N ILE A 83 -1.70 -11.38 -13.77
CA ILE A 83 -3.07 -11.20 -14.28
C ILE A 83 -3.11 -11.36 -15.80
N ASN A 84 -2.20 -10.71 -16.53
CA ASN A 84 -2.16 -10.80 -17.99
C ASN A 84 -1.73 -12.19 -18.49
N GLU A 85 -0.88 -12.88 -17.73
CA GLU A 85 -0.49 -14.26 -18.00
C GLU A 85 -1.67 -15.23 -17.82
N GLU A 86 -2.47 -15.05 -16.77
CA GLU A 86 -3.66 -15.86 -16.53
C GLU A 86 -4.77 -15.57 -17.57
N ILE A 87 -4.98 -14.31 -17.96
CA ILE A 87 -5.92 -13.97 -19.05
C ILE A 87 -5.51 -14.65 -20.36
N ARG A 88 -4.23 -14.60 -20.73
CA ARG A 88 -3.71 -15.31 -21.91
C ARG A 88 -3.92 -16.82 -21.82
N ARG A 89 -3.70 -17.42 -20.65
CA ARG A 89 -3.95 -18.85 -20.41
C ARG A 89 -5.43 -19.21 -20.55
N VAL A 90 -6.36 -18.32 -20.22
CA VAL A 90 -7.82 -18.55 -20.32
C VAL A 90 -8.36 -18.25 -21.73
N GLU A 91 -7.68 -17.39 -22.50
CA GLU A 91 -8.06 -17.04 -23.87
C GLU A 91 -7.50 -18.03 -24.93
N ASP A 92 -6.31 -18.60 -24.72
CA ASP A 92 -5.72 -19.65 -25.58
C ASP A 92 -6.56 -20.95 -25.74
N PRO A 93 -7.31 -21.43 -24.72
CA PRO A 93 -8.22 -22.56 -24.83
C PRO A 93 -9.42 -22.31 -25.76
N LEU A 94 -9.90 -21.06 -25.86
CA LEU A 94 -11.06 -20.71 -26.69
C LEU A 94 -10.72 -20.69 -28.20
N HIS A 95 -9.45 -20.53 -28.55
CA HIS A 95 -8.97 -20.56 -29.93
C HIS A 95 -8.75 -21.99 -30.48
N ARG A 96 -8.56 -23.00 -29.63
CA ARG A 96 -8.39 -24.40 -30.08
C ARG A 96 -9.71 -25.17 -30.26
N ALA A 97 -10.80 -24.70 -29.64
CA ALA A 97 -12.10 -25.37 -29.70
C ALA A 97 -13.01 -24.90 -30.86
N SER A 98 -12.54 -23.95 -31.68
CA SER A 98 -13.30 -23.35 -32.79
C SER A 98 -12.69 -23.62 -34.18
N SER A 99 -11.76 -24.58 -34.28
CA SER A 99 -11.18 -25.07 -35.55
C SER A 99 -11.60 -26.50 -35.86
#